data_AF-O26641-F1
#
_entry.id   AF-O26641-F1
#
_cell.length_a   1.000
_cell.length_b   1.000
_cell.length_c   1.000
_cell.angle_alpha   90.00
_cell.angle_beta   90.00
_cell.angle_gamma   90.00
#
_symmetry.space_group_name_H-M   'P 1'
#
loop_
_entity.id
_entity.type
_entity.pdbx_description
1 polymer ?
#
loop_
_entity_poly.entity_id
_entity_poly.type
_entity_poly.pdbx_seq_one_letter_code
_entity_poly.pdbx_strand_id
1 'polypeptide(L)'
;MGSVISAEIFRRYQQYKATGELRRKPVIGIVIEEAPRVLGKEVIERQGNNIYSTIAREGRKFNIGLIAITQLVSLIPRTVLANMNTKIILGNEMAQERAEIIGSASQDLSADNRTIASLDKGEAIVSSIFTKFAVPVKIPLFEEFIESAGLESEDTDDDMIEFYRVGLSMYRFAHLSDCHLGAQKHPDLRELEFEAFRMALDDALQKDVDFMIIAGDLFHSNIPNMETVKRATLELRRVREAGVPIYVNYGSHDYSPSSTSMIDILESAGVIDKVVRPIPGKKLGLEFTVDEKTGAKITGLSGRSRTLEAEYFMKLDREALEAEDGFRIFLFHSAITQFKPVDLADMESVDLNLFPRGFEYYAGGHVHRKGCYIEEGYGPIVYPGTLFGSYAGDLEENARGETRGYYLVEFTDRAREPEFREIRPAEFEYIECDVTGKNSQDAYHQIGREIAGHDVTGKVVMLKIRGELSSGRTSDIDSASIREKLESMGARVVQINRYGLSTREIQKVRVVESDVPRLERRIFREKLAGLDIRNRRLMEEGDSIAVELLRRLENEKAPGENKSEYEKRIIEDAGDVLGLDLGGDGT
;
A
#
# COMPACT_ATOMS: atom_id res chain seq x y z
N MET A 1 -38.50 -10.21 34.11
CA MET A 1 -37.90 -9.63 32.88
C MET A 1 -36.76 -10.48 32.36
N GLY A 2 -35.68 -10.69 33.14
CA GLY A 2 -34.53 -11.51 32.73
C GLY A 2 -34.90 -12.87 32.11
N SER A 3 -35.79 -13.65 32.74
CA SER A 3 -36.18 -14.97 32.22
C SER A 3 -36.88 -14.90 30.86
N VAL A 4 -37.62 -13.83 30.57
CA VAL A 4 -38.30 -13.62 29.29
C VAL A 4 -37.28 -13.32 28.20
N ILE A 5 -36.31 -12.45 28.50
CA ILE A 5 -35.21 -12.11 27.58
C ILE A 5 -34.35 -13.35 27.29
N SER A 6 -33.95 -14.09 28.33
CA SER A 6 -33.17 -15.33 28.18
C SER A 6 -33.90 -16.37 27.35
N ALA A 7 -35.22 -16.51 27.51
CA ALA A 7 -36.03 -17.45 26.73
C ALA A 7 -36.12 -17.04 25.26
N GLU A 8 -36.29 -15.75 24.99
CA GLU A 8 -36.34 -15.22 23.63
C GLU A 8 -34.98 -15.36 22.92
N ILE A 9 -33.88 -15.04 23.60
CA ILE A 9 -32.52 -15.24 23.09
C ILE A 9 -32.31 -16.70 22.73
N PHE A 10 -32.62 -17.63 23.65
CA PHE A 10 -32.45 -19.06 23.42
C PHE A 10 -33.25 -19.54 22.21
N ARG A 11 -34.52 -19.11 22.09
CA ARG A 11 -35.39 -19.42 20.94
C ARG A 11 -34.81 -18.93 19.61
N ARG A 12 -34.32 -17.69 19.55
CA ARG A 12 -33.73 -17.13 18.31
C ARG A 12 -32.44 -17.86 17.91
N TYR A 13 -31.60 -18.20 18.88
CA TYR A 13 -30.35 -18.92 18.58
C TYR A 13 -30.58 -20.38 18.18
N GLN A 14 -31.67 -21.00 18.65
CA GLN A 14 -32.14 -22.27 18.07
C GLN A 14 -32.52 -22.12 16.59
N GLN A 15 -33.23 -21.04 16.23
CA GLN A 15 -33.57 -20.76 14.83
C GLN A 15 -32.34 -20.50 13.98
N TYR A 16 -31.39 -19.68 14.45
CA TYR A 16 -30.13 -19.43 13.74
C TYR A 16 -29.31 -20.71 13.53
N LYS A 17 -29.37 -21.65 14.47
CA LYS A 17 -28.75 -22.96 14.28
C LYS A 17 -29.44 -23.76 13.18
N ALA A 18 -30.77 -23.75 13.15
CA ALA A 18 -31.56 -24.47 12.15
C ALA A 18 -31.38 -23.90 10.74
N THR A 19 -31.18 -22.58 10.59
CA THR A 19 -30.95 -21.91 9.30
C THR A 19 -29.47 -21.88 8.87
N GLY A 20 -28.54 -22.35 9.70
CA GLY A 20 -27.09 -22.32 9.42
C GLY A 20 -26.43 -20.96 9.69
N GLU A 21 -27.17 -19.98 10.21
CA GLU A 21 -26.69 -18.62 10.48
C GLU A 21 -25.95 -18.47 11.82
N LEU A 22 -26.03 -19.46 12.73
CA LEU A 22 -25.51 -19.37 14.10
C LEU A 22 -24.03 -18.94 14.16
N ARG A 23 -23.21 -19.36 13.18
CA ARG A 23 -21.78 -18.99 13.12
C ARG A 23 -21.54 -17.49 12.97
N ARG A 24 -22.50 -16.75 12.40
CA ARG A 24 -22.41 -15.29 12.18
C ARG A 24 -22.99 -14.47 13.34
N LYS A 25 -23.48 -15.14 14.40
CA LYS A 25 -24.12 -14.48 15.54
C LYS A 25 -23.14 -14.41 16.71
N PRO A 26 -23.14 -13.30 17.48
CA PRO A 26 -22.24 -13.16 18.62
C PRO A 26 -22.56 -14.22 19.68
N VAL A 27 -21.55 -14.64 20.44
CA VAL A 27 -21.74 -15.49 21.62
C VAL A 27 -22.38 -14.64 22.72
N ILE A 28 -23.42 -15.15 23.37
CA ILE A 28 -24.11 -14.43 24.44
C ILE A 28 -23.74 -15.03 25.80
N GLY A 29 -23.25 -14.19 26.71
CA GLY A 29 -23.10 -14.53 28.13
C GLY A 29 -24.24 -13.93 28.95
N ILE A 30 -24.96 -14.74 29.70
CA ILE A 30 -25.97 -14.27 30.66
C ILE A 30 -25.37 -14.36 32.06
N VAL A 31 -25.14 -13.20 32.69
CA VAL A 31 -24.60 -13.10 34.04
C VAL A 31 -25.75 -12.98 35.04
N ILE A 32 -25.70 -13.77 36.12
CA ILE A 32 -26.70 -13.75 37.18
C ILE A 32 -25.98 -13.67 38.52
N GLU A 33 -26.13 -12.54 39.18
CA GLU A 33 -25.82 -12.38 40.60
C GLU A 33 -26.92 -13.00 41.46
N GLU A 34 -26.54 -13.44 42.66
CA GLU A 34 -27.44 -14.16 43.56
C GLU A 34 -28.09 -15.39 42.89
N ALA A 35 -27.29 -16.14 42.13
CA ALA A 35 -27.74 -17.24 41.29
C ALA A 35 -28.69 -18.25 41.97
N PRO A 36 -28.58 -18.58 43.28
CA PRO A 36 -29.53 -19.45 43.97
C PRO A 36 -30.98 -18.97 43.90
N ARG A 37 -31.25 -17.67 43.71
CA ARG A 37 -32.61 -17.13 43.55
C ARG A 37 -33.36 -17.68 42.33
N VAL A 38 -32.62 -18.15 41.32
CA VAL A 38 -33.19 -18.73 40.10
C VAL A 38 -32.68 -20.14 39.80
N LEU A 39 -31.51 -20.53 40.30
CA LEU A 39 -30.92 -21.86 40.13
C LEU A 39 -30.98 -22.74 41.38
N GLY A 40 -31.56 -22.26 42.48
CA GLY A 40 -31.64 -23.02 43.72
C GLY A 40 -32.50 -24.27 43.62
N LYS A 41 -32.18 -25.30 44.41
CA LYS A 41 -32.93 -26.57 44.48
C LYS A 41 -34.44 -26.33 44.67
N GLU A 42 -34.81 -25.52 45.66
CA GLU A 42 -36.22 -25.21 45.94
C GLU A 42 -36.92 -24.50 44.78
N VAL A 43 -36.22 -23.65 44.05
CA VAL A 43 -36.79 -22.90 42.92
C VAL A 43 -37.06 -23.83 41.75
N ILE A 44 -36.10 -24.70 41.43
CA ILE A 44 -36.23 -25.70 40.36
C ILE A 44 -37.29 -26.75 40.71
N GLU A 45 -37.41 -27.14 41.98
CA GLU A 45 -38.45 -28.06 42.45
C GLU A 45 -39.86 -27.42 42.36
N ARG A 46 -40.00 -26.13 42.68
CA ARG A 46 -41.29 -25.42 42.64
C ARG A 46 -41.73 -25.05 41.23
N GLN A 47 -40.82 -24.59 40.37
CA GLN A 47 -41.14 -24.05 39.04
C GLN A 47 -40.88 -25.05 37.91
N GLY A 48 -40.27 -26.19 38.20
CA GLY A 48 -39.72 -27.09 37.19
C GLY A 48 -38.41 -26.54 36.58
N ASN A 49 -37.99 -27.14 35.47
CA ASN A 49 -36.82 -26.64 34.72
C ASN A 49 -37.14 -25.25 34.14
N ASN A 50 -36.55 -24.22 34.74
CA ASN A 50 -36.60 -22.86 34.21
C ASN A 50 -35.57 -22.65 33.08
N ILE A 51 -35.66 -21.51 32.40
CA ILE A 51 -34.77 -21.20 31.27
C ILE A 51 -33.28 -21.21 31.65
N TYR A 52 -32.93 -20.80 32.87
CA TYR A 52 -31.54 -20.74 33.30
C TYR A 52 -30.95 -22.13 33.49
N SER A 53 -31.69 -23.08 34.07
CA SER A 53 -31.24 -24.46 34.17
C SER A 53 -31.14 -25.14 32.79
N THR A 54 -32.00 -24.76 31.84
CA THR A 54 -31.89 -25.17 30.43
C THR A 54 -30.64 -24.60 29.77
N ILE A 55 -30.36 -23.30 29.90
CA ILE A 55 -29.15 -22.68 29.34
C ILE A 55 -27.89 -23.28 29.95
N ALA A 56 -27.87 -23.54 31.27
CA ALA A 56 -26.74 -24.21 31.92
C ALA A 56 -26.42 -25.57 31.29
N ARG A 57 -27.44 -26.35 30.90
CA ARG A 57 -27.28 -27.70 30.32
C ARG A 57 -27.08 -27.69 28.81
N GLU A 58 -27.71 -26.77 28.09
CA GLU A 58 -27.82 -26.82 26.62
C GLU A 58 -27.33 -25.58 25.88
N GLY A 59 -27.15 -24.45 26.57
CA GLY A 59 -26.81 -23.16 25.97
C GLY A 59 -25.58 -23.22 25.06
N ARG A 60 -24.57 -24.01 25.43
CA ARG A 60 -23.34 -24.22 24.63
C ARG A 60 -23.64 -24.67 23.20
N LYS A 61 -24.70 -25.45 22.97
CA LYS A 61 -25.09 -25.93 21.63
C LYS A 61 -25.55 -24.79 20.72
N PHE A 62 -25.83 -23.63 21.28
CA PHE A 62 -26.46 -22.46 20.66
C PHE A 62 -25.67 -21.18 20.96
N ASN A 63 -24.36 -21.23 21.21
CA ASN A 63 -23.54 -20.05 21.52
C ASN A 63 -24.08 -19.17 22.67
N ILE A 64 -24.75 -19.77 23.67
CA ILE A 64 -25.25 -19.08 24.86
C ILE A 64 -24.59 -19.68 26.11
N GLY A 65 -23.93 -18.86 26.92
CA GLY A 65 -23.34 -19.21 28.20
C GLY A 65 -24.12 -18.64 29.37
N LEU A 66 -24.07 -19.33 30.52
CA LEU A 66 -24.57 -18.84 31.80
C LEU A 66 -23.42 -18.66 32.77
N ILE A 67 -23.30 -17.47 33.35
CA ILE A 67 -22.34 -17.13 34.39
C ILE A 67 -23.12 -16.91 35.68
N ALA A 68 -23.03 -17.85 36.60
CA ALA A 68 -23.72 -17.81 37.89
C ALA A 68 -22.77 -17.34 38.98
N ILE A 69 -23.08 -16.22 39.62
CA ILE A 69 -22.31 -15.64 40.72
C ILE A 69 -23.05 -15.93 42.03
N THR A 70 -22.36 -16.55 42.99
CA THR A 70 -22.94 -16.93 44.29
C THR A 70 -21.88 -17.11 45.36
N GLN A 71 -22.25 -16.84 46.61
CA GLN A 71 -21.49 -17.23 47.80
C GLN A 71 -21.97 -18.58 48.37
N LEU A 72 -23.16 -19.04 47.97
CA LEU A 72 -23.85 -20.23 48.47
C LEU A 72 -23.99 -21.26 47.33
N VAL A 73 -22.91 -22.01 47.08
CA VAL A 73 -22.84 -23.04 46.04
C VAL A 73 -23.71 -24.25 46.40
N SER A 74 -23.81 -24.58 47.68
CA SER A 74 -24.58 -25.71 48.20
C SER A 74 -26.08 -25.69 47.84
N LEU A 75 -26.62 -24.50 47.56
CA LEU A 75 -28.02 -24.29 47.18
C LEU A 75 -28.31 -24.64 45.72
N ILE A 76 -27.30 -24.67 44.85
CA ILE A 76 -27.46 -25.00 43.43
C ILE A 76 -27.37 -26.54 43.26
N PRO A 77 -28.28 -27.19 42.52
CA PRO A 77 -28.18 -28.63 42.29
C PRO A 77 -26.85 -29.03 41.64
N ARG A 78 -26.24 -30.11 42.10
CA ARG A 78 -24.99 -30.65 41.52
C ARG A 78 -25.09 -30.93 40.02
N THR A 79 -26.27 -31.28 39.53
CA THR A 79 -26.51 -31.51 38.09
C THR A 79 -26.40 -30.23 37.27
N VAL A 80 -26.70 -29.06 37.84
CA VAL A 80 -26.50 -27.75 37.17
C VAL A 80 -25.03 -27.37 37.24
N LEU A 81 -24.40 -27.48 38.42
CA LEU A 81 -22.98 -27.18 38.62
C LEU A 81 -22.06 -28.03 37.72
N ALA A 82 -22.40 -29.30 37.51
CA ALA A 82 -21.66 -30.20 36.62
C ALA A 82 -21.64 -29.76 35.14
N ASN A 83 -22.64 -28.97 34.71
CA ASN A 83 -22.69 -28.42 33.35
C ASN A 83 -22.03 -27.03 33.23
N MET A 84 -21.62 -26.44 34.35
CA MET A 84 -20.86 -25.18 34.38
C MET A 84 -19.37 -25.49 34.26
N ASN A 85 -18.83 -25.40 33.05
CA ASN A 85 -17.51 -25.96 32.72
C ASN A 85 -16.31 -25.22 33.33
N THR A 86 -16.46 -23.94 33.66
CA THR A 86 -15.42 -23.09 34.24
C THR A 86 -15.92 -22.51 35.56
N LYS A 87 -15.08 -22.59 36.59
CA LYS A 87 -15.32 -22.06 37.92
C LYS A 87 -14.20 -21.08 38.24
N ILE A 88 -14.57 -19.85 38.55
CA ILE A 88 -13.67 -18.83 39.09
C ILE A 88 -13.92 -18.82 40.59
N ILE A 89 -13.00 -19.42 41.34
CA ILE A 89 -13.14 -19.65 42.78
C ILE A 89 -12.48 -18.49 43.50
N LEU A 90 -13.28 -17.68 44.18
CA LEU A 90 -12.83 -16.61 45.06
C LEU A 90 -12.73 -17.10 46.51
N GLY A 91 -12.14 -16.27 47.37
CA GLY A 91 -12.04 -16.53 48.80
C GLY A 91 -13.39 -16.88 49.44
N ASN A 92 -13.45 -17.99 50.19
CA ASN A 92 -14.66 -18.38 50.92
C ASN A 92 -14.34 -18.98 52.30
N GLU A 93 -14.74 -18.28 53.36
CA GLU A 93 -14.44 -18.67 54.75
C GLU A 93 -15.31 -19.82 55.28
N MET A 94 -16.46 -20.09 54.64
CA MET A 94 -17.41 -21.13 55.08
C MET A 94 -16.94 -22.52 54.65
N ALA A 95 -16.53 -23.35 55.62
CA ALA A 95 -16.01 -24.69 55.35
C ALA A 95 -16.97 -25.59 54.56
N GLN A 96 -18.28 -25.48 54.81
CA GLN A 96 -19.31 -26.22 54.09
C GLN A 96 -19.39 -25.81 52.61
N GLU A 97 -19.32 -24.52 52.31
CA GLU A 97 -19.38 -24.02 50.93
C GLU A 97 -18.10 -24.35 50.17
N ARG A 98 -16.93 -24.27 50.82
CA ARG A 98 -15.67 -24.72 50.23
C ARG A 98 -15.71 -26.20 49.83
N ALA A 99 -16.31 -27.06 50.66
CA ALA A 99 -16.46 -28.47 50.32
C ALA A 99 -17.31 -28.68 49.05
N GLU A 100 -18.39 -27.91 48.87
CA GLU A 100 -19.21 -27.97 47.65
C GLU A 100 -18.51 -27.33 46.44
N ILE A 101 -17.74 -26.25 46.63
CA ILE A 101 -16.88 -25.66 45.59
C ILE A 101 -15.88 -26.72 45.09
N ILE A 102 -15.11 -27.32 45.99
CA ILE A 102 -14.12 -28.36 45.68
C ILE A 102 -14.80 -29.56 45.01
N GLY A 103 -15.95 -30.00 45.53
CA GLY A 103 -16.70 -31.13 44.97
C GLY A 103 -17.34 -30.86 43.61
N SER A 104 -17.45 -29.60 43.19
CA SER A 104 -17.99 -29.20 41.88
C SER A 104 -16.91 -28.79 40.86
N ALA A 105 -15.66 -28.61 41.31
CA ALA A 105 -14.54 -28.21 40.47
C ALA A 105 -14.23 -29.25 39.39
N SER A 106 -13.67 -28.79 38.28
CA SER A 106 -13.27 -29.66 37.16
C SER A 106 -11.92 -30.35 37.41
N GLN A 107 -11.09 -29.79 38.29
CA GLN A 107 -9.84 -30.37 38.76
C GLN A 107 -9.98 -30.82 40.22
N ASP A 108 -9.11 -31.74 40.65
CA ASP A 108 -9.00 -32.13 42.05
C ASP A 108 -8.39 -30.97 42.86
N LEU A 109 -9.22 -30.37 43.72
CA LEU A 109 -8.87 -29.28 44.63
C LEU A 109 -8.92 -29.74 46.10
N SER A 110 -8.83 -31.05 46.35
CA SER A 110 -8.98 -31.63 47.70
C SER A 110 -7.95 -31.09 48.70
N ALA A 111 -6.75 -30.74 48.24
CA ALA A 111 -5.69 -30.12 49.04
C ALA A 111 -5.82 -28.59 49.21
N ASP A 112 -6.63 -27.92 48.38
CA ASP A 112 -6.71 -26.45 48.30
C ASP A 112 -7.75 -25.84 49.26
N ASN A 113 -8.35 -26.64 50.14
CA ASN A 113 -9.34 -26.15 51.11
C ASN A 113 -8.82 -24.99 51.97
N ARG A 114 -7.54 -25.00 52.35
CA ARG A 114 -6.91 -23.88 53.08
C ARG A 114 -6.60 -22.70 52.16
N THR A 115 -6.15 -22.98 50.93
CA THR A 115 -5.85 -21.96 49.91
C THR A 115 -7.10 -21.16 49.57
N ILE A 116 -8.23 -21.82 49.31
CA ILE A 116 -9.52 -21.17 49.00
C ILE A 116 -10.01 -20.31 50.19
N ALA A 117 -9.72 -20.72 51.43
CA ALA A 117 -10.07 -19.93 52.60
C ALA A 117 -9.20 -18.66 52.76
N SER A 118 -8.02 -18.61 52.14
CA SER A 118 -7.04 -17.53 52.30
C SER A 118 -6.86 -16.66 51.05
N LEU A 119 -7.67 -16.84 49.99
CA LEU A 119 -7.60 -15.98 48.80
C LEU A 119 -8.05 -14.57 49.16
N ASP A 120 -7.19 -13.59 48.90
CA ASP A 120 -7.49 -12.18 49.12
C ASP A 120 -8.33 -11.57 47.97
N LYS A 121 -8.81 -10.34 48.18
CA LYS A 121 -9.47 -9.59 47.11
C LYS A 121 -8.51 -9.42 45.93
N GLY A 122 -9.00 -9.75 44.73
CA GLY A 122 -8.18 -9.75 43.52
C GLY A 122 -7.43 -11.07 43.29
N GLU A 123 -7.65 -12.11 44.09
CA GLU A 123 -7.08 -13.44 43.86
C GLU A 123 -8.19 -14.46 43.59
N ALA A 124 -7.95 -15.38 42.67
CA ALA A 124 -8.87 -16.47 42.36
C ALA A 124 -8.14 -17.74 41.91
N ILE A 125 -8.85 -18.86 41.96
CA ILE A 125 -8.44 -20.11 41.31
C ILE A 125 -9.41 -20.41 40.17
N VAL A 126 -8.90 -20.54 38.96
CA VAL A 126 -9.70 -20.95 37.79
C VAL A 126 -9.61 -22.46 37.63
N SER A 127 -10.75 -23.14 37.80
CA SER A 127 -10.91 -24.56 37.49
C SER A 127 -11.79 -24.72 36.26
N SER A 128 -11.26 -25.30 35.18
CA SER A 128 -11.98 -25.43 33.92
C SER A 128 -11.67 -26.74 33.21
N ILE A 129 -12.67 -27.34 32.55
CA ILE A 129 -12.41 -28.50 31.66
C ILE A 129 -11.45 -28.19 30.51
N PHE A 130 -11.20 -26.89 30.23
CA PHE A 130 -10.30 -26.42 29.18
C PHE A 130 -8.84 -26.30 29.64
N THR A 131 -8.55 -26.47 30.94
CA THR A 131 -7.20 -26.44 31.49
C THR A 131 -6.81 -27.80 32.07
N LYS A 132 -5.52 -28.14 32.00
CA LYS A 132 -5.00 -29.40 32.57
C LYS A 132 -4.96 -29.40 34.10
N PHE A 133 -4.80 -28.23 34.69
CA PHE A 133 -4.69 -27.99 36.13
C PHE A 133 -5.46 -26.71 36.50
N ALA A 134 -5.77 -26.56 37.78
CA ALA A 134 -6.37 -25.33 38.29
C ALA A 134 -5.32 -24.21 38.30
N VAL A 135 -5.71 -23.02 37.83
CA VAL A 135 -4.78 -21.92 37.59
C VAL A 135 -5.05 -20.81 38.60
N PRO A 136 -4.11 -20.48 39.50
CA PRO A 136 -4.21 -19.28 40.32
C PRO A 136 -4.09 -18.04 39.43
N VAL A 137 -4.98 -17.07 39.62
CA VAL A 137 -5.01 -15.83 38.83
C VAL A 137 -5.12 -14.62 39.75
N LYS A 138 -4.54 -13.50 39.31
CA LYS A 138 -4.74 -12.19 39.91
C LYS A 138 -5.71 -11.40 39.04
N ILE A 139 -6.77 -10.87 39.63
CA ILE A 139 -7.82 -10.09 38.99
C ILE A 139 -7.56 -8.61 39.34
N PRO A 140 -7.20 -7.77 38.36
CA PRO A 140 -7.02 -6.34 38.60
C PRO A 140 -8.35 -5.69 38.97
N LEU A 141 -8.29 -4.49 39.58
CA LEU A 141 -9.49 -3.68 39.76
C LEU A 141 -10.06 -3.31 38.38
N PHE A 142 -11.39 -3.29 38.27
CA PHE A 142 -12.05 -3.02 36.99
C PHE A 142 -11.67 -1.63 36.47
N GLU A 143 -11.62 -0.65 37.36
CA GLU A 143 -11.26 0.73 37.07
C GLU A 143 -9.83 0.83 36.51
N GLU A 144 -8.87 0.17 37.16
CA GLU A 144 -7.48 0.11 36.69
C GLU A 144 -7.37 -0.58 35.32
N PHE A 145 -8.17 -1.63 35.11
CA PHE A 145 -8.20 -2.35 33.84
C PHE A 145 -8.74 -1.47 32.70
N ILE A 146 -9.86 -0.79 32.92
CA ILE A 146 -10.49 0.13 31.95
C ILE A 146 -9.54 1.28 31.60
N GLU A 147 -8.90 1.91 32.60
CA GLU A 147 -7.92 2.97 32.38
C GLU A 147 -6.72 2.48 31.55
N SER A 148 -6.19 1.30 31.89
CA SER A 148 -5.05 0.72 31.16
C SER A 148 -5.40 0.29 29.72
N ALA A 149 -6.67 -0.03 29.46
CA ALA A 149 -7.17 -0.46 28.16
C ALA A 149 -7.60 0.71 27.26
N GLY A 150 -7.56 1.96 27.75
CA GLY A 150 -7.95 3.14 26.99
C GLY A 150 -9.43 3.16 26.60
N LEU A 151 -10.28 2.57 27.44
CA LEU A 151 -11.72 2.45 27.17
C LEU A 151 -12.45 3.66 27.74
N GLU A 152 -12.94 4.52 26.86
CA GLU A 152 -13.81 5.65 27.24
C GLU A 152 -15.24 5.16 27.45
N SER A 153 -15.90 5.63 28.51
CA SER A 153 -17.33 5.44 28.71
C SER A 153 -18.10 6.34 27.73
N GLU A 154 -19.00 5.77 26.95
CA GLU A 154 -20.04 6.59 26.29
C GLU A 154 -21.11 6.90 27.35
N ASP A 155 -21.16 8.15 27.80
CA ASP A 155 -22.28 8.65 28.61
C ASP A 155 -23.54 8.63 27.73
N THR A 156 -24.42 7.66 27.94
CA THR A 156 -25.79 7.72 27.43
C THR A 156 -26.69 8.36 28.47
N ASP A 157 -27.58 9.26 28.05
CA ASP A 157 -28.60 9.95 28.89
C ASP A 157 -29.59 9.01 29.62
N ASP A 158 -29.39 7.69 29.58
CA ASP A 158 -30.24 6.67 30.18
C ASP A 158 -29.47 6.00 31.34
N ASP A 159 -29.67 6.51 32.58
CA ASP A 159 -29.03 6.09 33.85
C ASP A 159 -29.12 4.58 34.18
N MET A 160 -29.73 3.78 33.30
CA MET A 160 -30.03 2.36 33.49
C MET A 160 -29.08 1.41 32.74
N ILE A 161 -28.25 1.91 31.80
CA ILE A 161 -27.39 1.06 30.97
C ILE A 161 -26.03 1.73 30.74
N GLU A 162 -24.97 1.18 31.33
CA GLU A 162 -23.60 1.51 30.96
C GLU A 162 -23.12 0.57 29.84
N PHE A 163 -22.62 1.13 28.74
CA PHE A 163 -21.98 0.38 27.66
C PHE A 163 -20.46 0.44 27.82
N TYR A 164 -19.86 -0.70 28.21
CA TYR A 164 -18.42 -0.88 28.10
C TYR A 164 -18.12 -1.68 26.84
N ARG A 165 -17.49 -1.05 25.84
CA ARG A 165 -16.79 -1.80 24.80
C ARG A 165 -15.50 -2.32 25.41
N VAL A 166 -15.46 -3.60 25.78
CA VAL A 166 -14.17 -4.26 26.04
C VAL A 166 -13.44 -4.33 24.71
N GLY A 167 -12.56 -3.36 24.47
CA GLY A 167 -11.84 -3.20 23.22
C GLY A 167 -11.12 -4.50 22.87
N LEU A 168 -11.44 -5.05 21.70
CA LEU A 168 -10.46 -5.84 20.96
C LEU A 168 -9.18 -5.00 20.91
N SER A 169 -8.03 -5.60 21.19
CA SER A 169 -6.74 -4.92 21.12
C SER A 169 -6.66 -4.15 19.80
N MET A 170 -6.41 -2.84 19.89
CA MET A 170 -6.20 -2.01 18.71
C MET A 170 -4.88 -2.42 18.08
N TYR A 171 -4.96 -2.93 16.86
CA TYR A 171 -3.80 -3.32 16.07
C TYR A 171 -3.47 -2.24 15.04
N ARG A 172 -2.24 -2.24 14.54
CA ARG A 172 -1.73 -1.27 13.57
C ARG A 172 -0.98 -1.96 12.45
N PHE A 173 -1.12 -1.47 11.23
CA PHE A 173 -0.21 -1.84 10.14
C PHE A 173 0.17 -0.64 9.28
N ALA A 174 1.34 -0.71 8.67
CA ALA A 174 1.76 0.23 7.64
C ALA A 174 1.48 -0.34 6.25
N HIS A 175 0.91 0.47 5.35
CA HIS A 175 0.64 0.13 3.97
C HIS A 175 1.47 1.04 3.05
N LEU A 176 2.48 0.45 2.43
CA LEU A 176 3.38 1.04 1.45
C LEU A 176 3.13 0.44 0.06
N SER A 177 3.51 1.14 -1.00
CA SER A 177 3.49 0.61 -2.37
C SER A 177 4.53 1.33 -3.24
N ASP A 178 4.81 0.82 -4.44
CA ASP A 178 5.49 1.55 -5.52
C ASP A 178 6.84 2.20 -5.09
N CYS A 179 7.62 1.46 -4.29
CA CYS A 179 8.93 1.89 -3.79
C CYS A 179 9.95 2.03 -4.92
N HIS A 180 9.88 1.12 -5.90
CA HIS A 180 10.72 1.08 -7.10
C HIS A 180 12.22 1.25 -6.83
N LEU A 181 12.74 0.55 -5.81
CA LEU A 181 14.15 0.63 -5.47
C LEU A 181 15.02 0.28 -6.69
N GLY A 182 15.94 1.19 -7.04
CA GLY A 182 16.83 1.10 -8.18
C GLY A 182 16.35 1.82 -9.45
N ALA A 183 15.27 2.61 -9.42
CA ALA A 183 14.78 3.34 -10.59
C ALA A 183 15.70 4.52 -10.96
N GLN A 184 16.16 5.27 -9.96
CA GLN A 184 16.90 6.51 -10.18
C GLN A 184 18.31 6.28 -10.76
N LYS A 185 18.64 7.01 -11.84
CA LYS A 185 19.96 6.94 -12.49
C LYS A 185 20.96 7.94 -11.92
N HIS A 186 20.49 9.11 -11.47
CA HIS A 186 21.35 10.13 -10.86
C HIS A 186 21.78 9.67 -9.46
N PRO A 187 23.07 9.74 -9.09
CA PRO A 187 23.55 9.27 -7.78
C PRO A 187 22.79 9.86 -6.60
N ASP A 188 22.60 11.18 -6.54
CA ASP A 188 21.88 11.81 -5.43
C ASP A 188 20.38 11.45 -5.37
N LEU A 189 19.72 11.28 -6.52
CA LEU A 189 18.32 10.85 -6.54
C LEU A 189 18.19 9.39 -6.11
N ARG A 190 19.19 8.55 -6.41
CA ARG A 190 19.24 7.16 -5.96
C ARG A 190 19.40 7.07 -4.44
N GLU A 191 20.20 7.94 -3.84
CA GLU A 191 20.31 8.04 -2.39
C GLU A 191 19.01 8.55 -1.75
N LEU A 192 18.35 9.54 -2.35
CA LEU A 192 17.07 10.06 -1.88
C LEU A 192 15.93 9.02 -1.98
N GLU A 193 15.88 8.27 -3.08
CA GLU A 193 14.94 7.14 -3.27
C GLU A 193 15.10 6.12 -2.14
N PHE A 194 16.33 5.71 -1.85
CA PHE A 194 16.60 4.75 -0.79
C PHE A 194 16.36 5.35 0.62
N GLU A 195 16.67 6.63 0.80
CA GLU A 195 16.42 7.35 2.05
C GLU A 195 14.91 7.43 2.35
N ALA A 196 14.07 7.68 1.35
CA ALA A 196 12.61 7.66 1.50
C ALA A 196 12.12 6.29 2.00
N PHE A 197 12.63 5.21 1.41
CA PHE A 197 12.31 3.85 1.84
C PHE A 197 12.70 3.61 3.31
N ARG A 198 13.93 3.98 3.69
CA ARG A 198 14.38 3.85 5.08
C ARG A 198 13.54 4.70 6.05
N MET A 199 13.24 5.95 5.70
CA MET A 199 12.41 6.84 6.52
C MET A 199 11.01 6.28 6.74
N ALA A 200 10.40 5.68 5.71
CA ALA A 200 9.07 5.06 5.83
C ALA A 200 9.09 3.87 6.79
N LEU A 201 10.11 3.00 6.69
CA LEU A 201 10.27 1.88 7.62
C LEU A 201 10.55 2.34 9.05
N ASP A 202 11.38 3.37 9.23
CA ASP A 202 11.69 3.95 10.54
C ASP A 202 10.45 4.60 11.20
N ASP A 203 9.69 5.39 10.45
CA ASP A 203 8.44 6.00 10.96
C ASP A 203 7.44 4.91 11.33
N ALA A 204 7.25 3.89 10.49
CA ALA A 204 6.33 2.79 10.77
C ALA A 204 6.73 2.01 12.04
N LEU A 205 8.02 1.70 12.22
CA LEU A 205 8.52 1.08 13.45
C LEU A 205 8.30 1.97 14.69
N GLN A 206 8.50 3.29 14.57
CA GLN A 206 8.21 4.23 15.66
C GLN A 206 6.73 4.34 16.01
N LYS A 207 5.83 3.88 15.13
CA LYS A 207 4.38 3.82 15.35
C LYS A 207 3.88 2.50 15.92
N ASP A 208 4.80 1.61 16.30
CA ASP A 208 4.52 0.30 16.88
C ASP A 208 3.57 -0.53 16.01
N VAL A 209 3.80 -0.54 14.69
CA VAL A 209 3.00 -1.37 13.78
C VAL A 209 3.18 -2.85 14.09
N ASP A 210 2.09 -3.61 14.04
CA ASP A 210 2.09 -5.05 14.24
C ASP A 210 2.59 -5.79 13.00
N PHE A 211 2.36 -5.25 11.81
CA PHE A 211 2.90 -5.75 10.54
C PHE A 211 3.00 -4.63 9.49
N MET A 212 3.69 -4.91 8.38
CA MET A 212 3.74 -4.01 7.22
C MET A 212 3.24 -4.72 5.96
N ILE A 213 2.64 -3.96 5.07
CA ILE A 213 2.23 -4.38 3.73
C ILE A 213 3.01 -3.56 2.70
N ILE A 214 3.55 -4.23 1.69
CA ILE A 214 4.10 -3.61 0.49
C ILE A 214 3.28 -4.10 -0.71
N ALA A 215 2.40 -3.24 -1.23
CA ALA A 215 1.47 -3.55 -2.31
C ALA A 215 2.16 -3.44 -3.69
N GLY A 216 3.17 -4.28 -3.90
CA GLY A 216 3.90 -4.42 -5.17
C GLY A 216 4.86 -3.29 -5.49
N ASP A 217 5.63 -3.52 -6.56
CA ASP A 217 6.69 -2.67 -7.09
C ASP A 217 7.68 -2.22 -6.00
N LEU A 218 8.14 -3.18 -5.20
CA LEU A 218 9.24 -2.96 -4.24
C LEU A 218 10.52 -2.58 -5.00
N PHE A 219 10.78 -3.26 -6.11
CA PHE A 219 11.92 -2.97 -6.98
C PHE A 219 11.47 -2.42 -8.33
N HIS A 220 12.34 -1.64 -8.97
CA HIS A 220 12.09 -1.15 -10.34
C HIS A 220 12.30 -2.22 -11.42
N SER A 221 12.95 -3.34 -11.09
CA SER A 221 13.23 -4.45 -12.00
C SER A 221 13.08 -5.76 -11.23
N ASN A 222 12.57 -6.80 -11.88
CA ASN A 222 12.46 -8.14 -11.32
C ASN A 222 13.83 -8.72 -10.90
N ILE A 223 14.91 -8.28 -11.56
CA ILE A 223 16.30 -8.57 -11.20
C ILE A 223 17.03 -7.21 -11.04
N PRO A 224 17.05 -6.63 -9.83
CA PRO A 224 17.73 -5.37 -9.57
C PRO A 224 19.25 -5.51 -9.53
N ASN A 225 19.97 -4.37 -9.51
CA ASN A 225 21.40 -4.36 -9.20
C ASN A 225 21.64 -4.92 -7.79
N MET A 226 22.69 -5.74 -7.63
CA MET A 226 23.07 -6.36 -6.36
C MET A 226 23.29 -5.36 -5.22
N GLU A 227 23.74 -4.13 -5.49
CA GLU A 227 23.86 -3.11 -4.44
C GLU A 227 22.49 -2.67 -3.91
N THR A 228 21.52 -2.45 -4.80
CA THR A 228 20.12 -2.14 -4.44
C THR A 228 19.52 -3.28 -3.61
N VAL A 229 19.73 -4.53 -4.05
CA VAL A 229 19.27 -5.73 -3.33
C VAL A 229 19.88 -5.77 -1.94
N LYS A 230 21.21 -5.64 -1.82
CA LYS A 230 21.91 -5.68 -0.53
C LYS A 230 21.35 -4.65 0.45
N ARG A 231 21.20 -3.40 0.02
CA ARG A 231 20.67 -2.32 0.86
C ARG A 231 19.23 -2.60 1.28
N ALA A 232 18.35 -2.96 0.34
CA ALA A 232 16.95 -3.27 0.63
C ALA A 232 16.80 -4.45 1.61
N THR A 233 17.55 -5.53 1.39
CA THR A 233 17.54 -6.71 2.26
C THR A 233 17.96 -6.38 3.69
N LEU A 234 18.96 -5.51 3.89
CA LEU A 234 19.39 -5.11 5.23
C LEU A 234 18.29 -4.36 5.98
N GLU A 235 17.60 -3.43 5.32
CA GLU A 235 16.51 -2.67 5.94
C GLU A 235 15.28 -3.54 6.23
N LEU A 236 14.86 -4.38 5.28
CA LEU A 236 13.73 -5.30 5.47
C LEU A 236 14.02 -6.33 6.57
N ARG A 237 15.25 -6.84 6.62
CA ARG A 237 15.67 -7.77 7.69
C ARG A 237 15.68 -7.08 9.05
N ARG A 238 16.10 -5.82 9.15
CA ARG A 238 16.05 -5.05 10.39
C ARG A 238 14.62 -4.92 10.91
N VAL A 239 13.65 -4.66 10.04
CA VAL A 239 12.21 -4.63 10.40
C VAL A 239 11.75 -6.01 10.89
N ARG A 240 12.11 -7.08 10.18
CA ARG A 240 11.75 -8.45 10.57
C ARG A 240 12.36 -8.85 11.92
N GLU A 241 13.62 -8.49 12.17
CA GLU A 241 14.32 -8.74 13.45
C GLU A 241 13.73 -7.92 14.61
N ALA A 242 13.04 -6.82 14.34
CA ALA A 242 12.25 -6.08 15.33
C ALA A 242 10.90 -6.73 15.67
N GLY A 243 10.58 -7.88 15.06
CA GLY A 243 9.35 -8.64 15.30
C GLY A 243 8.16 -8.22 14.44
N VAL A 244 8.39 -7.42 13.40
CA VAL A 244 7.35 -6.93 12.49
C VAL A 244 7.39 -7.72 11.18
N PRO A 245 6.41 -8.60 10.88
CA PRO A 245 6.32 -9.27 9.60
C PRO A 245 5.98 -8.28 8.47
N ILE A 246 6.46 -8.60 7.26
CA ILE A 246 6.28 -7.79 6.06
C ILE A 246 5.61 -8.66 5.00
N TYR A 247 4.40 -8.27 4.60
CA TYR A 247 3.58 -8.97 3.63
C TYR A 247 3.64 -8.28 2.27
N VAL A 248 3.79 -9.06 1.20
CA VAL A 248 4.00 -8.52 -0.16
C VAL A 248 3.21 -9.30 -1.21
N ASN A 249 2.81 -8.62 -2.28
CA ASN A 249 2.47 -9.23 -3.57
C ASN A 249 3.46 -8.73 -4.63
N TYR A 250 3.54 -9.37 -5.80
CA TYR A 250 4.32 -8.74 -6.88
C TYR A 250 3.59 -7.50 -7.38
N GLY A 251 4.35 -6.46 -7.71
CA GLY A 251 3.88 -5.48 -8.68
C GLY A 251 4.29 -5.86 -10.11
N SER A 252 3.94 -4.98 -11.03
CA SER A 252 4.17 -5.17 -12.46
C SER A 252 5.66 -5.25 -12.84
N HIS A 253 6.54 -4.58 -12.08
CA HIS A 253 8.00 -4.57 -12.26
C HIS A 253 8.68 -5.74 -11.55
N ASP A 254 8.14 -6.19 -10.42
CA ASP A 254 8.71 -7.31 -9.66
C ASP A 254 8.40 -8.65 -10.34
N TYR A 255 7.28 -8.75 -11.05
CA TYR A 255 6.79 -10.00 -11.64
C TYR A 255 7.57 -10.42 -12.89
N SER A 256 7.89 -11.71 -12.97
CA SER A 256 8.42 -12.34 -14.19
C SER A 256 7.73 -13.69 -14.44
N PRO A 257 7.21 -13.95 -15.66
CA PRO A 257 6.61 -15.24 -16.00
C PRO A 257 7.66 -16.33 -16.25
N SER A 258 8.91 -15.95 -16.53
CA SER A 258 9.96 -16.86 -17.03
C SER A 258 11.20 -16.93 -16.14
N SER A 259 11.27 -16.16 -15.06
CA SER A 259 12.41 -16.14 -14.15
C SER A 259 11.96 -15.96 -12.72
N THR A 260 12.76 -16.49 -11.79
CA THR A 260 12.66 -16.14 -10.36
C THR A 260 12.83 -14.63 -10.20
N SER A 261 11.96 -14.00 -9.42
CA SER A 261 12.07 -12.60 -9.05
C SER A 261 12.90 -12.44 -7.78
N MET A 262 13.46 -11.26 -7.55
CA MET A 262 14.11 -10.96 -6.27
C MET A 262 13.15 -11.14 -5.08
N ILE A 263 11.85 -10.89 -5.27
CA ILE A 263 10.84 -11.12 -4.21
C ILE A 263 10.83 -12.58 -3.75
N ASP A 264 10.96 -13.56 -4.67
CA ASP A 264 11.00 -14.99 -4.32
C ASP A 264 12.25 -15.36 -3.50
N ILE A 265 13.37 -14.69 -3.80
CA ILE A 265 14.64 -14.90 -3.10
C ILE A 265 14.52 -14.35 -1.67
N LEU A 266 13.95 -13.15 -1.51
CA LEU A 266 13.72 -12.54 -0.20
C LEU A 266 12.71 -13.32 0.65
N GLU A 267 11.66 -13.86 0.00
CA GLU A 267 10.71 -14.77 0.64
C GLU A 267 11.41 -16.04 1.14
N SER A 268 12.19 -16.69 0.27
CA SER A 268 12.94 -17.90 0.64
C SER A 268 13.98 -17.66 1.74
N ALA A 269 14.48 -16.43 1.86
CA ALA A 269 15.40 -16.00 2.92
C ALA A 269 14.69 -15.65 4.24
N GLY A 270 13.35 -15.67 4.28
CA GLY A 270 12.55 -15.35 5.46
C GLY A 270 12.50 -13.85 5.82
N VAL A 271 12.79 -12.98 4.85
CA VAL A 271 12.83 -11.52 5.06
C VAL A 271 11.44 -10.89 4.86
N ILE A 272 10.66 -11.42 3.92
CA ILE A 272 9.29 -10.99 3.58
C ILE A 272 8.42 -12.22 3.34
N ASP A 273 7.09 -12.08 3.44
CA ASP A 273 6.13 -13.15 3.20
C ASP A 273 5.23 -12.80 2.01
N LYS A 274 5.27 -13.58 0.93
CA LYS A 274 4.41 -13.35 -0.24
C LYS A 274 3.01 -13.93 0.02
N VAL A 275 1.97 -13.11 -0.10
CA VAL A 275 0.61 -13.52 0.31
C VAL A 275 -0.22 -14.18 -0.78
N VAL A 276 0.16 -13.98 -2.06
CA VAL A 276 -0.61 -14.49 -3.21
C VAL A 276 -0.29 -15.97 -3.44
N ARG A 277 -1.14 -16.85 -2.90
CA ARG A 277 -1.02 -18.31 -3.01
C ARG A 277 -2.26 -18.90 -3.71
N PRO A 278 -2.21 -19.09 -5.04
CA PRO A 278 -3.37 -19.54 -5.81
C PRO A 278 -3.68 -21.02 -5.59
N ILE A 279 -4.96 -21.33 -5.40
CA ILE A 279 -5.50 -22.68 -5.32
C ILE A 279 -6.09 -23.05 -6.68
N PRO A 280 -5.54 -24.04 -7.41
CA PRO A 280 -6.08 -24.47 -8.69
C PRO A 280 -7.52 -25.01 -8.55
N GLY A 281 -8.41 -24.57 -9.45
CA GLY A 281 -9.82 -24.97 -9.44
C GLY A 281 -10.55 -24.51 -10.71
N LYS A 282 -11.87 -24.76 -10.77
CA LYS A 282 -12.73 -24.23 -11.86
C LYS A 282 -12.80 -22.70 -11.82
N LYS A 283 -12.89 -22.15 -10.62
CA LYS A 283 -12.61 -20.75 -10.29
C LYS A 283 -11.26 -20.73 -9.57
N LEU A 284 -10.57 -19.59 -9.62
CA LEU A 284 -9.31 -19.36 -8.93
C LEU A 284 -9.58 -19.11 -7.44
N GLY A 285 -9.22 -20.06 -6.59
CA GLY A 285 -9.17 -19.84 -5.15
C GLY A 285 -7.86 -19.17 -4.73
N LEU A 286 -7.84 -18.55 -3.56
CA LEU A 286 -6.64 -18.01 -2.95
C LEU A 286 -6.58 -18.46 -1.48
N GLU A 287 -5.40 -18.84 -1.00
CA GLU A 287 -5.18 -19.04 0.43
C GLU A 287 -5.06 -17.69 1.14
N PHE A 288 -5.48 -17.64 2.40
CA PHE A 288 -5.22 -16.51 3.28
C PHE A 288 -3.90 -16.73 4.04
N THR A 289 -3.04 -15.72 4.02
CA THR A 289 -1.96 -15.59 4.99
C THR A 289 -2.54 -15.02 6.27
N VAL A 290 -2.37 -15.69 7.39
CA VAL A 290 -2.87 -15.20 8.68
C VAL A 290 -1.70 -14.62 9.46
N ASP A 291 -1.80 -13.35 9.83
CA ASP A 291 -0.84 -12.74 10.74
C ASP A 291 -1.01 -13.34 12.15
N GLU A 292 0.08 -13.87 12.71
CA GLU A 292 0.04 -14.66 13.94
C GLU A 292 -0.36 -13.83 15.17
N LYS A 293 0.01 -12.54 15.18
CA LYS A 293 -0.19 -11.65 16.33
C LYS A 293 -1.61 -11.08 16.37
N THR A 294 -2.10 -10.66 15.21
CA THR A 294 -3.35 -9.91 15.07
C THR A 294 -4.52 -10.77 14.59
N GLY A 295 -4.24 -11.92 13.98
CA GLY A 295 -5.25 -12.76 13.32
C GLY A 295 -5.77 -12.17 12.01
N ALA A 296 -5.20 -11.06 11.51
CA ALA A 296 -5.56 -10.46 10.24
C ALA A 296 -5.31 -11.46 9.09
N LYS A 297 -6.28 -11.58 8.19
CA LYS A 297 -6.24 -12.51 7.06
C LYS A 297 -5.95 -11.74 5.78
N ILE A 298 -4.79 -11.96 5.19
CA ILE A 298 -4.30 -11.23 4.02
C ILE A 298 -4.28 -12.18 2.81
N THR A 299 -4.96 -11.79 1.74
CA THR A 299 -4.91 -12.49 0.46
C THR A 299 -5.03 -11.48 -0.67
N GLY A 300 -4.92 -11.91 -1.92
CA GLY A 300 -4.99 -10.96 -3.02
C GLY A 300 -4.45 -11.46 -4.35
N LEU A 301 -4.20 -10.51 -5.25
CA LEU A 301 -3.64 -10.77 -6.57
C LEU A 301 -2.41 -9.91 -6.80
N SER A 302 -1.42 -10.50 -7.45
CA SER A 302 -0.21 -9.77 -7.87
C SER A 302 -0.48 -8.98 -9.14
N GLY A 303 0.14 -7.81 -9.26
CA GLY A 303 0.27 -7.10 -10.53
C GLY A 303 1.10 -7.91 -11.51
N ARG A 304 0.75 -7.83 -12.79
CA ARG A 304 1.48 -8.52 -13.85
C ARG A 304 1.76 -7.56 -14.98
N SER A 305 2.87 -7.78 -15.69
CA SER A 305 3.15 -6.99 -16.88
C SER A 305 2.09 -7.25 -17.96
N ARG A 306 1.66 -6.18 -18.64
CA ARG A 306 0.68 -6.20 -19.74
C ARG A 306 -0.72 -6.72 -19.32
N THR A 307 -1.19 -6.31 -18.15
CA THR A 307 -2.57 -6.51 -17.64
C THR A 307 -3.10 -7.94 -17.60
N LEU A 308 -2.24 -8.95 -17.59
CA LEU A 308 -2.67 -10.34 -17.49
C LEU A 308 -3.44 -10.64 -16.19
N GLU A 309 -3.40 -9.75 -15.19
CA GLU A 309 -4.16 -9.84 -13.94
C GLU A 309 -5.67 -9.66 -14.13
N ALA A 310 -6.16 -8.91 -15.12
CA ALA A 310 -7.60 -8.73 -15.33
C ALA A 310 -8.29 -10.10 -15.56
N GLU A 311 -7.63 -11.02 -16.25
CA GLU A 311 -8.13 -12.40 -16.40
C GLU A 311 -8.20 -13.17 -15.07
N TYR A 312 -7.29 -12.90 -14.14
CA TYR A 312 -7.27 -13.52 -12.81
C TYR A 312 -8.44 -13.01 -11.97
N PHE A 313 -8.69 -11.70 -12.00
CA PHE A 313 -9.87 -11.10 -11.38
C PHE A 313 -11.18 -11.69 -11.93
N MET A 314 -11.29 -11.91 -13.25
CA MET A 314 -12.48 -12.54 -13.85
C MET A 314 -12.69 -13.99 -13.40
N LYS A 315 -11.62 -14.74 -13.13
CA LYS A 315 -11.66 -16.15 -12.73
C LYS A 315 -11.78 -16.34 -11.21
N LEU A 316 -11.67 -15.28 -10.41
CA LEU A 316 -11.59 -15.33 -8.96
C LEU A 316 -12.85 -15.93 -8.32
N ASP A 317 -12.66 -16.84 -7.37
CA ASP A 317 -13.74 -17.40 -6.55
C ASP A 317 -14.17 -16.43 -5.44
N ARG A 318 -14.79 -15.33 -5.85
CA ARG A 318 -15.22 -14.24 -4.94
C ARG A 318 -16.13 -14.74 -3.83
N GLU A 319 -17.07 -15.64 -4.11
CA GLU A 319 -17.99 -16.20 -3.11
C GLU A 319 -17.26 -16.86 -1.93
N ALA A 320 -16.19 -17.62 -2.22
CA ALA A 320 -15.38 -18.26 -1.20
C ALA A 320 -14.61 -17.23 -0.36
N LEU A 321 -14.03 -16.21 -0.99
CA LEU A 321 -13.30 -15.14 -0.29
C LEU A 321 -14.23 -14.28 0.57
N GLU A 322 -15.41 -13.96 0.05
CA GLU A 322 -16.46 -13.17 0.71
C GLU A 322 -17.05 -13.90 1.93
N ALA A 323 -17.08 -15.23 1.92
CA ALA A 323 -17.62 -16.05 3.01
C ALA A 323 -16.68 -16.21 4.22
N GLU A 324 -15.39 -15.88 4.05
CA GLU A 324 -14.39 -15.99 5.13
C GLU A 324 -14.69 -15.02 6.28
N ASP A 325 -14.46 -15.44 7.52
CA ASP A 325 -14.68 -14.59 8.71
C ASP A 325 -13.43 -13.83 9.14
N GLY A 326 -13.58 -12.91 10.11
CA GLY A 326 -12.49 -12.13 10.66
C GLY A 326 -12.12 -10.89 9.84
N PHE A 327 -11.07 -10.19 10.27
CA PHE A 327 -10.56 -9.00 9.60
C PHE A 327 -9.75 -9.39 8.37
N ARG A 328 -10.23 -9.05 7.18
CA ARG A 328 -9.65 -9.45 5.90
C ARG A 328 -9.11 -8.26 5.14
N ILE A 329 -7.89 -8.41 4.62
CA ILE A 329 -7.23 -7.45 3.75
C ILE A 329 -7.09 -8.04 2.35
N PHE A 330 -7.56 -7.31 1.34
CA PHE A 330 -7.36 -7.69 -0.06
C PHE A 330 -6.18 -6.87 -0.63
N LEU A 331 -5.06 -7.54 -0.86
CA LEU A 331 -3.83 -6.93 -1.39
C LEU A 331 -3.79 -7.02 -2.91
N PHE A 332 -3.58 -5.90 -3.60
CA PHE A 332 -3.57 -5.87 -5.06
C PHE A 332 -2.63 -4.81 -5.61
N HIS A 333 -2.25 -4.94 -6.88
CA HIS A 333 -1.40 -3.98 -7.57
C HIS A 333 -1.94 -3.76 -8.99
N SER A 334 -2.93 -2.88 -9.09
CA SER A 334 -3.64 -2.52 -10.32
C SER A 334 -4.37 -1.19 -10.13
N ALA A 335 -4.54 -0.40 -11.19
CA ALA A 335 -5.47 0.73 -11.14
C ALA A 335 -6.93 0.23 -11.16
N ILE A 336 -7.81 0.87 -10.40
CA ILE A 336 -9.25 0.61 -10.42
C ILE A 336 -9.92 1.64 -11.34
N THR A 337 -10.73 1.15 -12.29
CA THR A 337 -11.30 1.97 -13.38
C THR A 337 -12.06 3.19 -12.87
N GLN A 338 -12.80 3.03 -11.77
CA GLN A 338 -13.64 4.05 -11.14
C GLN A 338 -12.83 5.19 -10.50
N PHE A 339 -11.56 4.95 -10.17
CA PHE A 339 -10.71 5.90 -9.42
C PHE A 339 -9.52 6.40 -10.24
N LYS A 340 -9.47 6.12 -11.54
CA LYS A 340 -8.39 6.59 -12.39
C LYS A 340 -8.35 8.12 -12.42
N PRO A 341 -7.18 8.73 -12.18
CA PRO A 341 -7.00 10.14 -12.45
C PRO A 341 -7.32 10.47 -13.91
N VAL A 342 -7.92 11.63 -14.16
CA VAL A 342 -8.38 12.05 -15.50
C VAL A 342 -7.24 12.07 -16.51
N ASP A 343 -6.05 12.45 -16.07
CA ASP A 343 -4.84 12.50 -16.88
C ASP A 343 -4.19 11.12 -17.13
N LEU A 344 -4.69 10.08 -16.46
CA LEU A 344 -4.30 8.68 -16.62
C LEU A 344 -5.46 7.84 -17.19
N ALA A 345 -6.38 8.44 -17.94
CA ALA A 345 -7.55 7.75 -18.48
C ALA A 345 -7.18 6.52 -19.36
N ASP A 346 -6.06 6.61 -20.08
CA ASP A 346 -5.55 5.53 -20.93
C ASP A 346 -4.79 4.44 -20.16
N MET A 347 -4.56 4.62 -18.85
CA MET A 347 -3.97 3.60 -18.00
C MET A 347 -4.89 2.38 -17.93
N GLU A 348 -4.29 1.20 -18.09
CA GLU A 348 -5.00 -0.06 -17.97
C GLU A 348 -5.51 -0.24 -16.53
N SER A 349 -6.73 -0.76 -16.38
CA SER A 349 -7.38 -0.84 -15.07
C SER A 349 -8.32 -2.03 -14.96
N VAL A 350 -8.63 -2.40 -13.71
CA VAL A 350 -9.60 -3.43 -13.36
C VAL A 350 -10.88 -2.77 -12.88
N ASP A 351 -12.04 -3.28 -13.26
CA ASP A 351 -13.32 -2.80 -12.74
C ASP A 351 -13.50 -3.24 -11.27
N LEU A 352 -13.87 -2.31 -10.38
CA LEU A 352 -14.10 -2.60 -8.96
C LEU A 352 -15.07 -3.78 -8.73
N ASN A 353 -16.03 -3.99 -9.62
CA ASN A 353 -17.00 -5.10 -9.51
C ASN A 353 -16.36 -6.50 -9.63
N LEU A 354 -15.12 -6.59 -10.12
CA LEU A 354 -14.37 -7.85 -10.18
C LEU A 354 -13.63 -8.18 -8.87
N PHE A 355 -13.57 -7.24 -7.92
CA PHE A 355 -13.01 -7.47 -6.59
C PHE A 355 -14.02 -8.19 -5.69
N PRO A 356 -13.59 -9.06 -4.77
CA PRO A 356 -14.48 -9.64 -3.76
C PRO A 356 -14.97 -8.54 -2.82
N ARG A 357 -16.21 -8.61 -2.35
CA ARG A 357 -16.82 -7.63 -1.45
C ARG A 357 -16.59 -7.93 0.03
N GLY A 358 -16.87 -6.96 0.88
CA GLY A 358 -16.95 -7.14 2.33
C GLY A 358 -15.62 -7.37 3.04
N PHE A 359 -14.48 -7.17 2.38
CA PHE A 359 -13.20 -7.09 3.08
C PHE A 359 -13.13 -5.78 3.85
N GLU A 360 -12.49 -5.79 5.01
CA GLU A 360 -12.39 -4.64 5.90
C GLU A 360 -11.37 -3.60 5.38
N TYR A 361 -10.46 -4.00 4.50
CA TYR A 361 -9.48 -3.11 3.88
C TYR A 361 -9.01 -3.63 2.51
N TYR A 362 -8.81 -2.72 1.54
CA TYR A 362 -8.28 -3.04 0.22
C TYR A 362 -6.95 -2.28 0.03
N ALA A 363 -5.85 -3.02 0.11
CA ALA A 363 -4.50 -2.50 0.01
C ALA A 363 -4.02 -2.51 -1.45
N GLY A 364 -4.06 -1.36 -2.12
CA GLY A 364 -3.66 -1.19 -3.51
C GLY A 364 -2.28 -0.55 -3.70
N GLY A 365 -1.60 -0.92 -4.78
CA GLY A 365 -0.48 -0.17 -5.39
C GLY A 365 -0.70 0.00 -6.89
N HIS A 366 0.31 0.47 -7.64
CA HIS A 366 0.35 0.77 -9.08
C HIS A 366 0.04 2.23 -9.44
N VAL A 367 -0.88 2.87 -8.72
CA VAL A 367 -1.17 4.29 -8.90
C VAL A 367 -0.20 5.09 -8.04
N HIS A 368 0.72 5.82 -8.67
CA HIS A 368 1.80 6.53 -7.97
C HIS A 368 1.33 7.69 -7.08
N ARG A 369 0.07 8.12 -7.21
CA ARG A 369 -0.55 9.15 -6.36
C ARG A 369 -1.30 8.51 -5.19
N LYS A 370 -1.28 9.18 -4.04
CA LYS A 370 -2.04 8.72 -2.88
C LYS A 370 -3.54 8.85 -3.12
N GLY A 371 -4.33 7.95 -2.54
CA GLY A 371 -5.78 8.01 -2.61
C GLY A 371 -6.44 7.07 -1.60
N CYS A 372 -7.56 7.50 -1.03
CA CYS A 372 -8.41 6.69 -0.16
C CYS A 372 -9.85 6.85 -0.62
N TYR A 373 -10.47 5.75 -1.04
CA TYR A 373 -11.80 5.73 -1.65
C TYR A 373 -12.74 4.85 -0.81
N ILE A 374 -13.97 5.33 -0.61
CA ILE A 374 -15.02 4.63 0.16
C ILE A 374 -16.16 4.29 -0.80
N GLU A 375 -16.47 3.00 -0.93
CA GLU A 375 -17.54 2.49 -1.79
C GLU A 375 -18.44 1.51 -1.05
N GLU A 376 -19.72 1.50 -1.42
CA GLU A 376 -20.70 0.63 -0.75
C GLU A 376 -20.36 -0.86 -0.95
N GLY A 377 -20.26 -1.60 0.16
CA GLY A 377 -19.93 -3.02 0.16
C GLY A 377 -18.42 -3.32 0.17
N TYR A 378 -17.58 -2.31 0.27
CA TYR A 378 -16.12 -2.41 0.37
C TYR A 378 -15.65 -1.66 1.63
N GLY A 379 -14.63 -2.17 2.33
CA GLY A 379 -13.80 -1.36 3.22
C GLY A 379 -13.00 -0.29 2.45
N PRO A 380 -12.19 0.53 3.14
CA PRO A 380 -11.39 1.57 2.48
C PRO A 380 -10.49 0.98 1.39
N ILE A 381 -10.54 1.59 0.20
CA ILE A 381 -9.69 1.25 -0.94
C ILE A 381 -8.58 2.27 -1.01
N VAL A 382 -7.36 1.84 -0.71
CA VAL A 382 -6.24 2.74 -0.45
C VAL A 382 -5.12 2.49 -1.44
N TYR A 383 -4.58 3.60 -1.97
CA TYR A 383 -3.34 3.66 -2.73
C TYR A 383 -2.39 4.59 -1.97
N PRO A 384 -1.27 4.10 -1.42
CA PRO A 384 -0.24 4.94 -0.80
C PRO A 384 0.45 5.86 -1.81
N GLY A 385 0.61 5.37 -3.04
CA GLY A 385 1.49 5.97 -4.03
C GLY A 385 2.96 5.66 -3.76
N THR A 386 3.85 6.29 -4.52
CA THR A 386 5.29 6.11 -4.35
C THR A 386 5.82 6.84 -3.11
N LEU A 387 6.92 6.36 -2.53
CA LEU A 387 7.63 7.01 -1.41
C LEU A 387 8.50 8.20 -1.84
N PHE A 388 8.95 8.23 -3.10
CA PHE A 388 9.81 9.30 -3.61
C PHE A 388 9.48 9.68 -5.05
N GLY A 389 9.29 8.73 -5.95
CA GLY A 389 9.13 9.00 -7.38
C GLY A 389 10.21 8.32 -8.21
N SER A 390 9.77 7.54 -9.18
CA SER A 390 10.61 6.66 -10.00
C SER A 390 10.86 7.25 -11.38
N TYR A 391 9.86 7.97 -11.88
CA TYR A 391 9.89 8.60 -13.20
C TYR A 391 10.02 10.11 -13.10
N ALA A 392 10.42 10.75 -14.20
CA ALA A 392 10.53 12.21 -14.28
C ALA A 392 9.17 12.90 -14.00
N GLY A 393 8.06 12.26 -14.36
CA GLY A 393 6.71 12.72 -14.05
C GLY A 393 6.44 12.78 -12.55
N ASP A 394 6.81 11.72 -11.80
CA ASP A 394 6.64 11.68 -10.35
C ASP A 394 7.41 12.80 -9.65
N LEU A 395 8.66 13.05 -10.07
CA LEU A 395 9.48 14.13 -9.53
C LEU A 395 8.94 15.52 -9.88
N GLU A 396 8.38 15.69 -11.08
CA GLU A 396 7.70 16.93 -11.47
C GLU A 396 6.44 17.17 -10.61
N GLU A 397 5.67 16.13 -10.31
CA GLU A 397 4.53 16.20 -9.39
C GLU A 397 4.95 16.57 -7.97
N ASN A 398 6.03 15.99 -7.45
CA ASN A 398 6.57 16.36 -6.13
C ASN A 398 6.91 17.85 -6.07
N ALA A 399 7.60 18.35 -7.10
CA ALA A 399 7.96 19.75 -7.18
C ALA A 399 6.73 20.67 -7.31
N ARG A 400 5.62 20.16 -7.85
CA ARG A 400 4.32 20.83 -7.90
C ARG A 400 3.48 20.66 -6.62
N GLY A 401 4.01 19.99 -5.60
CA GLY A 401 3.41 19.89 -4.26
C GLY A 401 2.72 18.55 -3.95
N GLU A 402 2.83 17.54 -4.81
CA GLU A 402 2.34 16.20 -4.48
C GLU A 402 3.17 15.60 -3.33
N THR A 403 2.50 15.23 -2.24
CA THR A 403 3.16 14.62 -1.07
C THR A 403 3.30 13.11 -1.27
N ARG A 404 4.44 12.55 -0.89
CA ARG A 404 4.73 11.11 -0.96
C ARG A 404 4.81 10.50 0.43
N GLY A 405 4.56 9.20 0.55
CA GLY A 405 4.47 8.57 1.87
C GLY A 405 3.74 7.23 1.87
N TYR A 406 3.24 6.86 3.05
CA TYR A 406 2.53 5.61 3.26
C TYR A 406 1.27 5.82 4.10
N TYR A 407 0.43 4.79 4.25
CA TYR A 407 -0.72 4.84 5.16
C TYR A 407 -0.49 4.02 6.43
N LEU A 408 -0.74 4.62 7.59
CA LEU A 408 -0.87 3.93 8.87
C LEU A 408 -2.35 3.60 9.09
N VAL A 409 -2.65 2.34 9.41
CA VAL A 409 -4.01 1.86 9.59
C VAL A 409 -4.15 1.23 10.95
N GLU A 410 -5.06 1.76 11.77
CA GLU A 410 -5.48 1.14 13.02
C GLU A 410 -6.73 0.26 12.78
N PHE A 411 -6.81 -0.90 13.43
CA PHE A 411 -7.95 -1.79 13.26
C PHE A 411 -8.25 -2.68 14.48
N THR A 412 -9.52 -3.10 14.54
CA THR A 412 -10.03 -4.15 15.45
C THR A 412 -10.68 -5.26 14.62
N ASP A 413 -12.01 -5.35 14.66
CA ASP A 413 -12.86 -6.07 13.72
C ASP A 413 -13.13 -5.26 12.43
N ARG A 414 -12.79 -3.96 12.42
CA ARG A 414 -12.90 -3.06 11.26
C ARG A 414 -11.69 -2.13 11.19
N ALA A 415 -11.40 -1.64 9.99
CA ALA A 415 -10.37 -0.64 9.79
C ALA A 415 -10.91 0.73 10.21
N ARG A 416 -10.11 1.49 10.95
CA ARG A 416 -10.33 2.92 11.15
C ARG A 416 -9.97 3.69 9.88
N GLU A 417 -10.25 4.99 9.89
CA GLU A 417 -9.83 5.88 8.81
C GLU A 417 -8.30 5.83 8.63
N PRO A 418 -7.80 5.50 7.43
CA PRO A 418 -6.36 5.41 7.18
C PRO A 418 -5.66 6.76 7.31
N GLU A 419 -4.60 6.84 8.14
CA GLU A 419 -3.80 8.05 8.32
C GLU A 419 -2.65 8.09 7.32
N PHE A 420 -2.58 9.12 6.47
CA PHE A 420 -1.44 9.31 5.57
C PHE A 420 -0.23 9.88 6.31
N ARG A 421 0.93 9.23 6.15
CA ARG A 421 2.21 9.58 6.77
C ARG A 421 3.16 10.10 5.70
N GLU A 422 3.40 11.40 5.66
CA GLU A 422 4.29 12.04 4.68
C GLU A 422 5.76 11.66 4.93
N ILE A 423 6.46 11.29 3.85
CA ILE A 423 7.89 11.01 3.84
C ILE A 423 8.58 11.99 2.91
N ARG A 424 9.50 12.79 3.47
CA ARG A 424 10.12 13.92 2.80
C ARG A 424 11.65 13.86 2.90
N PRO A 425 12.33 13.10 2.02
CA PRO A 425 13.79 12.99 2.04
C PRO A 425 14.49 14.23 1.44
N ALA A 426 13.77 15.07 0.68
CA ALA A 426 14.28 16.31 0.11
C ALA A 426 13.16 17.33 -0.09
N GLU A 427 13.55 18.61 -0.07
CA GLU A 427 12.74 19.71 -0.58
C GLU A 427 12.88 19.81 -2.11
N PHE A 428 11.80 20.20 -2.77
CA PHE A 428 11.76 20.40 -4.22
C PHE A 428 11.52 21.87 -4.57
N GLU A 429 11.99 22.29 -5.74
CA GLU A 429 11.69 23.59 -6.32
C GLU A 429 11.23 23.42 -7.77
N TYR A 430 10.06 23.96 -8.11
CA TYR A 430 9.53 23.91 -9.46
C TYR A 430 9.67 25.27 -10.16
N ILE A 431 10.36 25.27 -11.29
CA ILE A 431 10.57 26.48 -12.10
C ILE A 431 10.02 26.19 -13.50
N GLU A 432 9.02 26.96 -13.95
CA GLU A 432 8.44 26.82 -15.29
C GLU A 432 8.68 28.09 -16.12
N CYS A 433 9.44 27.94 -17.19
CA CYS A 433 9.78 29.01 -18.12
C CYS A 433 9.01 28.83 -19.43
N ASP A 434 8.04 29.73 -19.70
CA ASP A 434 7.45 29.87 -21.03
C ASP A 434 8.28 30.84 -21.88
N VAL A 435 8.93 30.31 -22.91
CA VAL A 435 9.80 31.07 -23.82
C VAL A 435 9.13 31.38 -25.16
N THR A 436 7.79 31.30 -25.23
CA THR A 436 7.03 31.58 -26.44
C THR A 436 7.32 32.97 -27.00
N GLY A 437 7.61 33.05 -28.30
CA GLY A 437 7.89 34.29 -29.01
C GLY A 437 9.28 34.88 -28.74
N LYS A 438 10.15 34.18 -28.00
CA LYS A 438 11.56 34.56 -27.81
C LYS A 438 12.45 33.88 -28.84
N ASN A 439 13.52 34.54 -29.28
CA ASN A 439 14.61 33.82 -29.95
C ASN A 439 15.40 32.99 -28.91
N SER A 440 16.22 32.05 -29.36
CA SER A 440 16.97 31.16 -28.45
C SER A 440 17.85 31.91 -27.43
N GLN A 441 18.45 33.04 -27.80
CA GLN A 441 19.29 33.84 -26.90
C GLN A 441 18.44 34.59 -25.85
N ASP A 442 17.35 35.22 -26.26
CA ASP A 442 16.42 35.89 -25.35
C ASP A 442 15.75 34.89 -24.40
N ALA A 443 15.46 33.68 -24.89
CA ALA A 443 14.96 32.58 -24.09
C ALA A 443 15.98 32.19 -23.01
N TYR A 444 17.26 32.01 -23.38
CA TYR A 444 18.33 31.74 -22.43
C TYR A 444 18.47 32.84 -21.36
N HIS A 445 18.43 34.11 -21.76
CA HIS A 445 18.48 35.24 -20.81
C HIS A 445 17.23 35.31 -19.92
N GLN A 446 16.05 35.01 -20.44
CA GLN A 446 14.82 34.93 -19.65
C GLN A 446 14.90 33.80 -18.61
N ILE A 447 15.28 32.59 -19.02
CA ILE A 447 15.49 31.45 -18.10
C ILE A 447 16.50 31.85 -17.02
N GLY A 448 17.60 32.50 -17.41
CA GLY A 448 18.62 32.97 -16.47
C GLY A 448 18.13 33.99 -15.43
N ARG A 449 17.13 34.82 -15.77
CA ARG A 449 16.47 35.76 -14.83
C ARG A 449 15.48 35.03 -13.94
N GLU A 450 14.71 34.11 -14.51
CA GLU A 450 13.71 33.33 -13.77
C GLU A 450 14.39 32.52 -12.67
N ILE A 451 15.39 31.70 -13.01
CA ILE A 451 16.08 30.85 -12.03
C ILE A 451 16.72 31.66 -10.90
N ALA A 452 17.13 32.91 -11.15
CA ALA A 452 17.74 33.78 -10.15
C ALA A 452 16.75 34.28 -9.08
N GLY A 453 15.45 34.18 -9.34
CA GLY A 453 14.39 34.55 -8.40
C GLY A 453 13.99 33.44 -7.43
N HIS A 454 14.51 32.22 -7.59
CA HIS A 454 14.16 31.06 -6.76
C HIS A 454 15.28 30.71 -5.77
N ASP A 455 14.90 30.34 -4.54
CA ASP A 455 15.83 29.70 -3.60
C ASP A 455 15.92 28.22 -3.89
N VAL A 456 17.07 27.80 -4.41
CA VAL A 456 17.34 26.41 -4.83
C VAL A 456 18.26 25.67 -3.86
N THR A 457 18.72 26.32 -2.79
CA THR A 457 19.76 25.80 -1.89
C THR A 457 19.35 24.47 -1.27
N GLY A 458 20.09 23.39 -1.55
CA GLY A 458 19.85 22.04 -1.03
C GLY A 458 18.64 21.31 -1.64
N LYS A 459 17.93 21.92 -2.59
CA LYS A 459 16.69 21.38 -3.16
C LYS A 459 16.92 20.54 -4.42
N VAL A 460 15.96 19.66 -4.73
CA VAL A 460 15.82 19.05 -6.06
C VAL A 460 15.05 20.02 -6.95
N VAL A 461 15.72 20.57 -7.97
CA VAL A 461 15.16 21.57 -8.86
C VAL A 461 14.62 20.91 -10.12
N MET A 462 13.32 21.10 -10.37
CA MET A 462 12.63 20.70 -11.59
C MET A 462 12.42 21.95 -12.46
N LEU A 463 13.24 22.12 -13.49
CA LEU A 463 13.13 23.22 -14.46
C LEU A 463 12.40 22.75 -15.72
N LYS A 464 11.21 23.28 -15.99
CA LYS A 464 10.46 23.05 -17.24
C LYS A 464 10.61 24.23 -18.19
N ILE A 465 11.09 23.97 -19.40
CA ILE A 465 11.19 24.97 -20.47
C ILE A 465 10.18 24.57 -21.55
N ARG A 466 9.19 25.43 -21.82
CA ARG A 466 8.12 25.19 -22.80
C ARG A 466 7.88 26.40 -23.69
N GLY A 467 7.09 26.20 -24.74
CA GLY A 467 6.66 27.25 -25.64
C GLY A 467 7.25 27.13 -27.04
N GLU A 468 6.96 28.10 -27.90
CA GLU A 468 7.44 28.14 -29.29
C GLU A 468 8.42 29.31 -29.50
N LEU A 469 9.70 29.01 -29.76
CA LEU A 469 10.71 30.03 -30.05
C LEU A 469 10.39 30.78 -31.35
N SER A 470 10.58 32.09 -31.39
CA SER A 470 10.41 32.91 -32.60
C SER A 470 11.48 32.66 -33.66
N SER A 471 12.68 32.29 -33.23
CA SER A 471 13.84 31.98 -34.07
C SER A 471 14.94 31.29 -33.24
N GLY A 472 15.93 30.70 -33.91
CA GLY A 472 16.97 29.88 -33.27
C GLY A 472 16.47 28.46 -32.98
N ARG A 473 17.40 27.52 -32.83
CA ARG A 473 17.05 26.12 -32.54
C ARG A 473 16.81 25.97 -31.05
N THR A 474 15.96 25.02 -30.68
CA THR A 474 15.80 24.63 -29.29
C THR A 474 17.18 24.28 -28.69
N SER A 475 18.02 23.52 -29.38
CA SER A 475 19.37 23.13 -28.94
C SER A 475 20.29 24.29 -28.57
N ASP A 476 20.03 25.50 -29.08
CA ASP A 476 20.82 26.69 -28.79
C ASP A 476 20.57 27.21 -27.36
N ILE A 477 19.50 26.74 -26.67
CA ILE A 477 19.33 26.93 -25.22
C ILE A 477 20.22 25.92 -24.49
N ASP A 478 21.40 26.39 -24.07
CA ASP A 478 22.43 25.59 -23.41
C ASP A 478 21.96 25.09 -22.03
N SER A 479 21.53 23.83 -22.00
CA SER A 479 21.05 23.16 -20.79
C SER A 479 22.18 22.81 -19.82
N ALA A 480 23.42 22.68 -20.30
CA ALA A 480 24.58 22.42 -19.44
C ALA A 480 24.91 23.68 -18.64
N SER A 481 24.97 24.84 -19.32
CA SER A 481 25.19 26.13 -18.65
C SER A 481 24.08 26.48 -17.64
N ILE A 482 22.81 26.20 -17.98
CA ILE A 482 21.69 26.41 -17.05
C ILE A 482 21.83 25.51 -15.80
N ARG A 483 22.20 24.24 -15.99
CA ARG A 483 22.44 23.28 -14.91
C ARG A 483 23.58 23.75 -14.00
N GLU A 484 24.75 24.09 -14.57
CA GLU A 484 25.89 24.60 -13.81
C GLU A 484 25.53 25.84 -12.99
N LYS A 485 24.72 26.75 -13.56
CA LYS A 485 24.27 27.93 -12.84
C LYS A 485 23.39 27.56 -11.63
N LEU A 486 22.41 26.67 -11.80
CA LEU A 486 21.56 26.19 -10.70
C LEU A 486 22.37 25.45 -9.62
N GLU A 487 23.32 24.61 -10.02
CA GLU A 487 24.24 23.92 -9.12
C GLU A 487 25.13 24.91 -8.35
N SER A 488 25.63 25.96 -9.01
CA SER A 488 26.39 27.04 -8.37
C SER A 488 25.57 27.88 -7.37
N MET A 489 24.25 27.90 -7.54
CA MET A 489 23.30 28.51 -6.60
C MET A 489 22.96 27.59 -5.43
N GLY A 490 23.49 26.36 -5.40
CA GLY A 490 23.31 25.41 -4.31
C GLY A 490 22.26 24.33 -4.55
N ALA A 491 21.72 24.19 -5.77
CA ALA A 491 20.82 23.09 -6.10
C ALA A 491 21.49 21.73 -5.85
N ARG A 492 20.79 20.81 -5.15
CA ARG A 492 21.28 19.46 -4.89
C ARG A 492 21.23 18.58 -6.14
N VAL A 493 20.12 18.68 -6.88
CA VAL A 493 19.94 17.99 -8.17
C VAL A 493 19.17 18.92 -9.09
N VAL A 494 19.53 18.93 -10.38
CA VAL A 494 18.82 19.68 -11.41
C VAL A 494 18.27 18.74 -12.48
N GLN A 495 16.96 18.78 -12.71
CA GLN A 495 16.28 18.10 -13.82
C GLN A 495 15.70 19.14 -14.77
N ILE A 496 16.09 19.08 -16.04
CA ILE A 496 15.63 20.02 -17.06
C ILE A 496 14.70 19.29 -18.02
N ASN A 497 13.41 19.61 -17.96
CA ASN A 497 12.39 19.11 -18.86
C ASN A 497 12.15 20.12 -19.99
N ARG A 498 12.33 19.68 -21.24
CA ARG A 498 12.13 20.50 -22.45
C ARG A 498 10.97 20.00 -23.31
N TYR A 499 10.18 19.07 -22.79
CA TYR A 499 8.99 18.59 -23.45
C TYR A 499 7.97 19.74 -23.57
N GLY A 500 7.51 19.99 -24.79
CA GLY A 500 6.67 21.16 -25.11
C GLY A 500 7.45 22.41 -25.57
N LEU A 501 8.78 22.34 -25.69
CA LEU A 501 9.58 23.36 -26.34
C LEU A 501 9.71 23.08 -27.84
N SER A 502 9.33 24.04 -28.66
CA SER A 502 9.40 23.99 -30.12
C SER A 502 10.03 25.25 -30.69
N THR A 503 10.32 25.25 -31.99
CA THR A 503 10.79 26.42 -32.73
C THR A 503 9.80 26.70 -33.84
N ARG A 504 9.37 27.95 -33.97
CA ARG A 504 8.50 28.40 -35.05
C ARG A 504 9.21 28.20 -36.38
N GLU A 505 8.74 27.24 -37.18
CA GLU A 505 9.15 27.14 -38.57
C GLU A 505 8.76 28.44 -39.28
N ILE A 506 9.72 29.11 -39.91
CA ILE A 506 9.43 30.28 -40.75
C ILE A 506 8.41 29.82 -41.79
N GLN A 507 7.24 30.47 -41.81
CA GLN A 507 6.17 30.20 -42.76
C GLN A 507 6.78 29.94 -44.13
N LYS A 508 6.55 28.74 -44.67
CA LYS A 508 6.76 28.45 -46.08
C LYS A 508 6.09 29.58 -46.85
N VAL A 509 6.89 30.44 -47.47
CA VAL A 509 6.41 31.36 -48.49
C VAL A 509 5.55 30.50 -49.42
N ARG A 510 4.27 30.84 -49.60
CA ARG A 510 3.46 30.23 -50.66
C ARG A 510 4.09 30.68 -51.97
N VAL A 511 4.99 29.86 -52.50
CA VAL A 511 5.66 30.13 -53.76
C VAL A 511 4.81 29.51 -54.84
N VAL A 512 4.31 30.36 -55.72
CA VAL A 512 3.54 30.04 -56.92
C VAL A 512 4.47 29.55 -58.05
N GLU A 513 5.62 28.93 -57.72
CA GLU A 513 6.55 28.37 -58.70
C GLU A 513 6.55 26.84 -58.59
N SER A 514 6.23 26.19 -59.69
CA SER A 514 6.14 24.73 -59.85
C SER A 514 7.49 24.03 -60.04
N ASP A 515 8.61 24.71 -59.77
CA ASP A 515 9.96 24.21 -60.04
C ASP A 515 10.75 24.07 -58.72
N VAL A 516 10.64 22.90 -58.08
CA VAL A 516 11.25 22.55 -56.77
C VAL A 516 12.75 22.92 -56.70
N PRO A 517 13.59 22.62 -57.72
CA PRO A 517 15.00 23.03 -57.72
C PRO A 517 15.24 24.54 -57.63
N ARG A 518 14.36 25.37 -58.23
CA ARG A 518 14.48 26.83 -58.14
C ARG A 518 14.12 27.33 -56.74
N LEU A 519 13.10 26.72 -56.14
CA LEU A 519 12.67 27.04 -54.79
C LEU A 519 13.80 26.74 -53.78
N GLU A 520 14.41 25.55 -53.86
CA GLU A 520 15.53 25.16 -53.00
C GLU A 520 16.70 26.13 -53.13
N ARG A 521 17.17 26.42 -54.35
CA ARG A 521 18.27 27.37 -54.59
C ARG A 521 17.97 28.76 -54.02
N ARG A 522 16.73 29.23 -54.18
CA ARG A 522 16.32 30.53 -53.65
C ARG A 522 16.32 30.55 -52.12
N ILE A 523 15.78 29.50 -51.48
CA ILE A 523 15.81 29.35 -50.01
C ILE A 523 17.26 29.33 -49.52
N PHE A 524 18.13 28.56 -50.17
CA PHE A 524 19.54 28.52 -49.80
C PHE A 524 20.22 29.89 -49.92
N ARG A 525 20.00 30.64 -51.02
CA ARG A 525 20.54 32.00 -51.15
C ARG A 525 20.06 32.95 -50.06
N GLU A 526 18.76 32.94 -49.76
CA GLU A 526 18.20 33.77 -48.69
C GLU A 526 18.83 33.45 -47.33
N LYS A 527 19.10 32.17 -47.06
CA LYS A 527 19.77 31.72 -45.83
C LYS A 527 21.26 32.04 -45.82
N LEU A 528 21.97 31.85 -46.93
CA LEU A 528 23.40 32.14 -47.07
C LEU A 528 23.70 33.64 -46.86
N ALA A 529 22.81 34.53 -47.32
CA ALA A 529 22.96 35.98 -47.13
C ALA A 529 22.92 36.41 -45.64
N GLY A 530 22.37 35.58 -44.75
CA GLY A 530 22.31 35.84 -43.31
C GLY A 530 23.43 35.19 -42.49
N LEU A 531 24.35 34.46 -43.10
CA LEU A 531 25.43 33.74 -42.43
C LEU A 531 26.77 34.45 -42.63
N ASP A 532 27.58 34.57 -41.57
CA ASP A 532 28.96 35.06 -41.65
C ASP A 532 29.88 33.94 -42.18
N ILE A 533 29.90 33.76 -43.51
CA ILE A 533 30.61 32.66 -44.17
C ILE A 533 32.03 33.10 -44.56
N ARG A 534 33.03 32.57 -43.84
CA ARG A 534 34.45 32.82 -44.14
C ARG A 534 34.99 32.05 -45.35
N ASN A 535 34.36 30.93 -45.72
CA ASN A 535 34.80 30.09 -46.84
C ASN A 535 34.27 30.65 -48.17
N ARG A 536 35.18 31.08 -49.04
CA ARG A 536 34.85 31.69 -50.32
C ARG A 536 34.05 30.77 -51.25
N ARG A 537 34.33 29.46 -51.26
CA ARG A 537 33.60 28.47 -52.08
C ARG A 537 32.15 28.35 -51.62
N LEU A 538 31.89 28.35 -50.31
CA LEU A 538 30.53 28.34 -49.77
C LEU A 538 29.79 29.67 -50.01
N MET A 539 30.51 30.78 -50.12
CA MET A 539 29.89 32.07 -50.40
C MET A 539 29.53 32.22 -51.89
N GLU A 540 30.37 31.74 -52.81
CA GLU A 540 30.17 31.83 -54.26
C GLU A 540 29.25 30.72 -54.81
N GLU A 541 29.34 29.49 -54.25
CA GLU A 541 28.67 28.29 -54.78
C GLU A 541 27.80 27.56 -53.73
N GLY A 542 27.60 28.14 -52.54
CA GLY A 542 26.96 27.45 -51.41
C GLY A 542 25.54 26.97 -51.69
N ASP A 543 24.78 27.68 -52.53
CA ASP A 543 23.43 27.26 -52.91
C ASP A 543 23.47 25.99 -53.76
N SER A 544 24.44 25.90 -54.66
CA SER A 544 24.66 24.74 -55.53
C SER A 544 25.20 23.55 -54.76
N ILE A 545 26.14 23.79 -53.83
CA ILE A 545 26.68 22.76 -52.93
C ILE A 545 25.58 22.20 -52.03
N ALA A 546 24.73 23.06 -51.47
CA ALA A 546 23.65 22.62 -50.57
C ALA A 546 22.57 21.80 -51.29
N VAL A 547 22.21 22.17 -52.53
CA VAL A 547 21.27 21.39 -53.35
C VAL A 547 21.85 20.04 -53.73
N GLU A 548 23.13 19.98 -54.11
CA GLU A 548 23.77 18.69 -54.43
C GLU A 548 23.90 17.82 -53.18
N LEU A 549 24.22 18.41 -52.02
CA LEU A 549 24.31 17.68 -50.75
C LEU A 549 22.95 17.09 -50.36
N LEU A 550 21.85 17.85 -50.48
CA LEU A 550 20.50 17.34 -50.21
C LEU A 550 20.17 16.14 -51.10
N ARG A 551 20.46 16.22 -52.41
CA ARG A 551 20.23 15.10 -53.33
C ARG A 551 20.98 13.83 -52.94
N ARG A 552 22.20 13.97 -52.42
CA ARG A 552 22.99 12.83 -51.94
C ARG A 552 22.41 12.23 -50.66
N LEU A 553 21.99 13.08 -49.73
CA LEU A 553 21.42 12.66 -48.44
C LEU A 553 20.01 12.05 -48.59
N GLU A 554 19.27 12.40 -49.64
CA GLU A 554 17.97 11.81 -49.97
C GLU A 554 18.06 10.39 -50.56
N ASN A 555 19.27 9.92 -50.94
CA ASN A 555 19.43 8.58 -51.45
C ASN A 555 19.09 7.54 -50.38
N GLU A 556 17.98 6.82 -50.58
CA GLU A 556 17.56 5.77 -49.66
C GLU A 556 18.55 4.60 -49.61
N LYS A 557 18.41 3.79 -48.56
CA LYS A 557 19.15 2.56 -48.37
C LYS A 557 18.83 1.56 -49.49
N ALA A 558 19.87 1.12 -50.22
CA ALA A 558 19.68 0.22 -51.35
C ALA A 558 19.25 -1.20 -50.90
N PRO A 559 18.49 -1.95 -51.71
CA PRO A 559 18.16 -3.34 -51.40
C PRO A 559 19.44 -4.19 -51.24
N GLY A 560 19.65 -4.76 -50.05
CA GLY A 560 20.83 -5.60 -49.73
C GLY A 560 21.96 -4.88 -48.99
N GLU A 561 21.92 -3.54 -48.92
CA GLU A 561 22.86 -2.74 -48.13
C GLU A 561 22.58 -2.96 -46.63
N ASN A 562 23.59 -3.09 -45.77
CA ASN A 562 23.38 -3.09 -44.32
C ASN A 562 23.39 -1.64 -43.76
N LYS A 563 23.10 -1.45 -42.46
CA LYS A 563 23.02 -0.09 -41.89
C LYS A 563 24.38 0.64 -41.92
N SER A 564 25.47 -0.07 -41.64
CA SER A 564 26.83 0.48 -41.64
C SER A 564 27.30 0.85 -43.04
N GLU A 565 27.04 0.00 -44.04
CA GLU A 565 27.32 0.29 -45.45
C GLU A 565 26.57 1.52 -45.95
N TYR A 566 25.28 1.62 -45.60
CA TYR A 566 24.45 2.78 -45.92
C TYR A 566 25.01 4.07 -45.30
N GLU A 567 25.29 4.06 -44.00
CA GLU A 567 25.85 5.23 -43.30
C GLU A 567 27.20 5.62 -43.91
N LYS A 568 28.08 4.65 -44.17
CA LYS A 568 29.38 4.90 -44.82
C LYS A 568 29.23 5.53 -46.21
N ARG A 569 28.38 4.97 -47.07
CA ARG A 569 28.14 5.51 -48.42
C ARG A 569 27.60 6.94 -48.38
N ILE A 570 26.61 7.21 -47.52
CA ILE A 570 26.03 8.55 -47.39
C ILE A 570 27.06 9.56 -46.88
N ILE A 571 27.94 9.16 -45.96
CA ILE A 571 29.04 9.99 -45.45
C ILE A 571 30.07 10.27 -46.57
N GLU A 572 30.47 9.26 -47.35
CA GLU A 572 31.38 9.42 -48.49
C GLU A 572 30.79 10.34 -49.57
N ASP A 573 29.53 10.12 -49.97
CA ASP A 573 28.80 10.96 -50.93
C ASP A 573 28.71 12.43 -50.45
N ALA A 574 28.47 12.65 -49.15
CA ALA A 574 28.45 13.99 -48.56
C ALA A 574 29.84 14.64 -48.54
N GLY A 575 30.88 13.85 -48.27
CA GLY A 575 32.28 14.28 -48.29
C GLY A 575 32.70 14.78 -49.66
N ASP A 576 32.36 14.04 -50.72
CA ASP A 576 32.64 14.41 -52.12
C ASP A 576 32.03 15.77 -52.50
N VAL A 577 30.78 16.01 -52.11
CA VAL A 577 30.10 17.29 -52.39
C VAL A 577 30.78 18.45 -51.66
N LEU A 578 31.14 18.23 -50.40
CA LEU A 578 31.79 19.25 -49.57
C LEU A 578 33.27 19.44 -49.89
N GLY A 579 33.90 18.49 -50.60
CA GLY A 579 35.34 18.43 -50.80
C GLY A 579 36.10 18.15 -49.49
N LEU A 580 35.52 17.31 -48.63
CA LEU A 580 36.07 16.92 -47.33
C LEU A 580 36.19 15.39 -47.29
N ASP A 581 37.29 14.90 -46.72
CA ASP A 581 37.39 13.48 -46.36
C ASP A 581 36.66 13.25 -45.03
N LEU A 582 35.40 12.80 -45.13
CA LEU A 582 34.58 12.42 -43.98
C LEU A 582 34.66 10.93 -43.65
N GLY A 583 35.32 10.14 -44.52
CA GLY A 583 35.36 8.68 -44.47
C GLY A 583 36.60 8.11 -43.76
N GLY A 584 37.50 8.96 -43.28
CA GLY A 584 38.67 8.56 -42.53
C GLY A 584 38.37 8.21 -41.08
N ASP A 585 38.80 7.02 -40.63
CA ASP A 585 38.92 6.60 -39.23
C ASP A 585 39.89 7.54 -38.48
N GLY A 586 39.45 8.74 -38.16
CA GLY A 586 40.17 9.74 -37.37
C GLY A 586 39.63 9.76 -35.95
N THR A 587 40.20 8.89 -35.11
CA THR A 587 40.25 8.87 -33.63
C THR A 587 39.25 9.69 -32.83
#